data_AF-A0AAP8GK87-F1
#
_entry.id   AF-A0AAP8GK87-F1
#
_cell.length_a   1.000
_cell.length_b   1.000
_cell.length_c   1.000
_cell.angle_alpha   90.00
_cell.angle_beta   90.00
_cell.angle_gamma   90.00
#
_symmetry.space_group_name_H-M   'P 1'
#
loop_
_entity.id
_entity.type
_entity.pdbx_description
1 polymer ?
#
loop_
_entity_poly.entity_id
_entity_poly.type
_entity_poly.pdbx_seq_one_letter_code
_entity_poly.pdbx_strand_id
1 'polypeptide(L)' 'MNKNMTKAIRLNDEDFNLFESYANAKGITFSELCKSAVREKIEDELDLQCANESYADYLSDKTTISHDELFKSM' A
#
# COMPACT_ATOMS: atom_id res chain seq x y z
N MET A 1 22.22 -13.69 -7.56
CA MET A 1 21.67 -14.22 -6.29
C MET A 1 20.95 -13.09 -5.58
N ASN A 2 19.64 -13.20 -5.36
CA ASN A 2 18.92 -12.24 -4.50
C ASN A 2 19.27 -12.55 -3.04
N LYS A 3 19.67 -11.53 -2.29
CA LYS A 3 20.12 -11.66 -0.90
C LYS A 3 18.89 -11.57 0.01
N ASN A 4 18.56 -12.65 0.71
CA ASN A 4 17.54 -12.62 1.76
C ASN A 4 18.13 -11.98 3.03
N MET A 5 17.33 -11.15 3.69
CA MET A 5 17.70 -10.46 4.93
C MET A 5 16.63 -10.68 5.99
N THR A 6 17.04 -10.91 7.23
CA THR A 6 16.14 -11.04 8.38
C THR A 6 16.22 -9.78 9.24
N LYS A 7 15.06 -9.32 9.70
CA LYS A 7 14.92 -8.27 10.72
C LYS A 7 14.09 -8.83 11.86
N ALA A 8 14.44 -8.46 13.09
CA ALA A 8 13.70 -8.87 14.29
C ALA A 8 12.75 -7.75 14.73
N ILE A 9 11.52 -8.11 15.06
CA ILE A 9 10.51 -7.23 15.65
C ILE A 9 10.27 -7.72 17.07
N ARG A 10 10.27 -6.82 18.04
CA ARG A 10 9.91 -7.14 19.43
C ARG A 10 8.40 -6.98 19.59
N LEU A 11 7.77 -7.99 20.18
CA LEU A 11 6.34 -8.04 20.45
C LEU A 11 6.12 -8.42 21.92
N ASN A 12 5.00 -7.99 22.47
CA ASN A 12 4.46 -8.58 23.69
C ASN A 12 3.64 -9.83 23.35
N ASP A 13 3.22 -10.58 24.37
CA ASP A 13 2.47 -11.83 24.18
C ASP A 13 1.09 -11.61 23.54
N GLU A 14 0.45 -10.46 23.79
CA GLU A 14 -0.87 -10.13 23.24
C GLU A 14 -0.78 -9.90 21.73
N ASP A 15 0.12 -9.03 21.29
CA ASP A 15 0.38 -8.73 19.88
C ASP A 15 0.80 -9.99 19.13
N PHE A 16 1.71 -10.78 19.72
CA PHE A 16 2.15 -12.04 19.11
C PHE A 16 0.97 -12.99 18.88
N ASN A 17 0.15 -13.24 19.91
CA ASN A 17 -0.98 -14.15 19.81
C ASN A 17 -2.04 -13.65 18.80
N LEU A 18 -2.30 -12.34 18.78
CA LEU A 18 -3.24 -11.72 17.86
C LEU A 18 -2.78 -11.89 16.40
N PHE A 19 -1.55 -11.50 16.11
CA PHE A 19 -1.01 -11.51 14.75
C PHE A 19 -0.84 -12.94 14.22
N GLU A 20 -0.35 -13.85 15.06
CA GLU A 20 -0.17 -15.26 14.70
C GLU A 20 -1.53 -15.92 14.41
N SER A 21 -2.53 -15.69 15.26
CA SER A 21 -3.88 -16.22 15.05
C SER A 21 -4.52 -15.67 13.77
N TYR A 22 -4.32 -14.39 13.48
CA TYR A 22 -4.82 -13.77 12.25
C TYR A 22 -4.13 -14.35 11.00
N ALA A 23 -2.80 -14.48 11.01
CA ALA A 23 -2.05 -15.08 9.92
C ALA A 23 -2.52 -16.52 9.63
N ASN A 24 -2.67 -17.31 10.69
CA ASN A 24 -3.18 -18.69 10.62
C ASN A 24 -4.60 -18.74 10.04
N ALA A 25 -5.50 -17.87 10.49
CA ALA A 25 -6.88 -17.81 9.98
C ALA A 25 -6.94 -17.42 8.49
N LYS A 26 -5.95 -16.67 8.01
CA LYS A 26 -5.80 -16.29 6.60
C LYS A 26 -4.99 -17.28 5.77
N GLY A 27 -4.40 -18.30 6.38
CA GLY A 27 -3.55 -19.29 5.71
C GLY A 27 -2.24 -18.70 5.18
N ILE A 28 -1.74 -17.63 5.81
CA ILE A 28 -0.48 -16.97 5.45
C ILE A 28 0.53 -17.05 6.60
N THR A 29 1.80 -16.86 6.30
CA THR A 29 2.84 -16.77 7.32
C THR A 29 2.84 -15.41 8.01
N PHE A 30 3.35 -15.35 9.25
CA PHE A 30 3.58 -14.09 9.96
C PHE A 30 4.44 -13.11 9.14
N SER A 31 5.45 -13.61 8.43
CA SER A 31 6.30 -12.78 7.57
C SER A 31 5.51 -12.16 6.41
N GLU A 32 4.60 -12.90 5.79
CA GLU A 32 3.72 -12.38 4.73
C GLU A 32 2.77 -11.33 5.26
N LEU A 33 2.16 -11.56 6.43
CA LEU A 33 1.32 -10.59 7.11
C LEU A 33 2.07 -9.27 7.36
N CYS A 34 3.28 -9.33 7.94
CA CYS A 34 4.07 -8.12 8.18
C CYS A 34 4.46 -7.41 6.88
N LYS A 35 4.85 -8.18 5.84
CA LYS A 35 5.22 -7.61 4.54
C LYS A 35 4.03 -6.91 3.87
N SER A 36 2.84 -7.51 3.89
CA SER A 36 1.65 -6.90 3.29
C SER A 36 1.23 -5.65 4.05
N ALA A 37 1.17 -5.71 5.38
CA ALA A 37 0.78 -4.56 6.21
C ALA A 37 1.72 -3.36 6.01
N VAL A 38 3.04 -3.60 5.97
CA VAL A 38 4.01 -2.52 5.72
C VAL A 38 3.89 -1.97 4.31
N ARG A 39 3.70 -2.84 3.30
CA ARG A 39 3.51 -2.39 1.92
C ARG A 39 2.24 -1.53 1.77
N GLU A 40 1.12 -1.99 2.32
CA GLU A 40 -0.15 -1.28 2.28
C GLU A 40 -0.02 0.12 2.90
N LYS A 41 0.67 0.25 4.05
CA LYS A 41 0.95 1.56 4.65
C LYS A 41 1.79 2.48 3.77
N ILE A 42 2.78 1.94 3.08
CA ILE A 42 3.61 2.72 2.15
C ILE A 42 2.77 3.15 0.93
N GLU A 43 1.95 2.25 0.40
CA GLU A 43 1.06 2.51 -0.74
C GLU A 43 0.01 3.58 -0.38
N ASP A 44 -0.62 3.51 0.79
CA ASP A 44 -1.57 4.53 1.28
C ASP A 44 -0.94 5.95 1.28
N GLU A 45 0.30 6.07 1.75
CA GLU A 45 1.03 7.34 1.80
C GLU A 45 1.36 7.87 0.40
N LEU A 46 1.81 7.00 -0.50
CA LEU A 46 2.14 7.36 -1.88
C LEU A 46 0.89 7.73 -2.69
N ASP A 47 -0.19 6.97 -2.54
CA ASP A 47 -1.46 7.20 -3.22
C ASP A 47 -2.07 8.54 -2.77
N LEU A 48 -2.00 8.85 -1.46
CA LEU A 48 -2.45 10.14 -0.95
C LEU A 48 -1.61 11.30 -1.51
N GLN A 49 -0.29 11.14 -1.59
CA GLN A 49 0.59 12.14 -2.18
C GLN A 49 0.23 12.37 -3.66
N CYS A 50 0.13 11.30 -4.44
CA CYS A 50 -0.21 11.34 -5.87
C CYS A 50 -1.57 12.01 -6.11
N ALA A 51 -2.57 11.69 -5.28
CA ALA A 51 -3.89 12.31 -5.35
C ALA A 51 -3.84 13.82 -5.05
N ASN A 52 -3.07 14.23 -4.04
CA ASN A 52 -2.91 15.65 -3.69
C ASN A 52 -2.21 16.43 -4.81
N GLU A 53 -1.16 15.86 -5.40
CA GLU A 53 -0.45 16.46 -6.54
C GLU A 53 -1.38 16.62 -7.75
N SER A 54 -2.07 15.54 -8.12
CA SER A 54 -3.03 15.56 -9.23
C SER A 54 -4.16 16.57 -9.01
N TYR A 55 -4.64 16.71 -7.76
CA TYR A 55 -5.66 17.67 -7.42
C TYR A 55 -5.14 19.11 -7.48
N ALA A 56 -3.90 19.37 -7.04
CA ALA A 56 -3.27 20.68 -7.16
C ALA A 56 -3.10 21.09 -8.64
N ASP A 57 -2.68 20.16 -9.49
CA ASP A 57 -2.55 20.38 -10.94
C ASP A 57 -3.90 20.73 -11.57
N TYR A 58 -4.96 19.98 -11.25
CA TYR A 58 -6.33 20.30 -11.70
C TYR A 58 -6.82 21.67 -11.19
N LEU A 59 -6.50 22.04 -9.94
CA LEU A 59 -6.85 23.36 -9.43
C LEU A 59 -6.10 24.48 -10.16
N SER A 60 -4.88 24.22 -10.64
CA SER A 60 -4.09 25.16 -11.44
C SER A 60 -4.61 25.30 -12.88
N ASP A 61 -5.06 24.19 -13.48
CA ASP A 61 -5.69 24.12 -14.80
C ASP A 61 -6.89 23.16 -14.78
N LYS A 62 -8.09 23.74 -14.81
CA LYS A 62 -9.36 23.00 -14.74
C LYS A 62 -9.82 22.45 -16.09
N THR A 63 -8.95 22.47 -17.10
CA THR A 63 -9.24 21.88 -18.40
C THR A 63 -9.56 20.39 -18.22
N THR A 64 -10.70 19.97 -18.75
CA THR A 64 -11.16 18.58 -18.74
C THR A 64 -11.54 18.18 -20.15
N ILE A 65 -11.34 16.92 -20.49
CA ILE A 65 -11.76 16.34 -21.76
C ILE A 65 -12.83 15.28 -21.51
N SER A 66 -13.71 15.09 -22.47
CA SER A 66 -14.71 14.02 -22.39
C SER A 66 -14.04 12.64 -22.44
N HIS A 67 -14.75 11.63 -21.94
CA HIS A 67 -14.29 10.24 -22.00
C HIS A 67 -13.97 9.81 -23.45
N ASP A 68 -14.82 10.21 -24.41
CA ASP A 68 -14.61 9.91 -25.83
C ASP A 68 -13.36 10.57 -26.41
N GLU A 69 -13.03 11.80 -25.99
CA GLU A 69 -11.83 12.51 -26.42
C GLU A 69 -10.57 11.89 -25.83
N LEU A 70 -10.60 11.49 -24.54
CA LEU A 70 -9.49 10.81 -23.89
C LEU A 70 -9.13 9.51 -24.63
N PHE A 71 -10.11 8.67 -24.94
CA PHE A 71 -9.87 7.40 -25.64
C PHE A 71 -9.38 7.57 -27.08
N LYS A 72 -9.73 8.68 -27.74
CA LYS A 72 -9.17 9.01 -29.07
C LYS A 72 -7.72 9.48 -29.01
N SER A 73 -7.24 9.93 -27.84
CA SER A 73 -5.90 10.51 -27.65
C SER A 73 -4.85 9.50 -27.16
N MET A 74 -5.27 8.31 -26.73
CA MET A 74 -4.42 7.18 -26.33
C MET A 74 -4.05 6.31 -27.53
#